data_AF-A0A847JFG6-F1
#
_entry.id   AF-A0A847JFG6-F1
#
_cell.length_a   1.000
_cell.length_b   1.000
_cell.length_c   1.000
_cell.angle_alpha   90.00
_cell.angle_beta   90.00
_cell.angle_gamma   90.00
#
_symmetry.space_group_name_H-M   'P 1'
#
loop_
_entity.id
_entity.type
_entity.pdbx_description
1 polymer ?
#
loop_
_entity_poly.entity_id
_entity_poly.type
_entity_poly.pdbx_seq_one_letter_code
_entity_poly.pdbx_strand_id
1 'polypeptide(L)'
;MSPSNKLSNDIACNLSQLESDRSQTAKRNLIRSLTAYIEFMLSDWKEYIPQHSRDDISEIDLAILDDKIIQISDDGEKRKVKLRTPIRGRMIAKLKIMEKFLGDETSGSYHKEIEGIDVLFRIRDKITHPKSVDIIDISDKEMNVCISSTSRFLKEYTIIGQRLIERTEEEIELIKRLMNCMVQK
;
A
#
# COMPACT_ATOMS: atom_id res chain seq x y z
N MET A 1 -8.57 19.51 1.07
CA MET A 1 -8.07 18.41 1.93
C MET A 1 -7.59 17.30 1.03
N SER A 2 -6.35 16.83 1.18
CA SER A 2 -5.84 15.68 0.41
C SER A 2 -6.65 14.41 0.71
N PRO A 3 -6.70 13.43 -0.21
CA PRO A 3 -7.33 12.14 0.04
C PRO A 3 -6.78 11.43 1.28
N SER A 4 -5.47 11.52 1.53
CA SER A 4 -4.81 10.99 2.74
C SER A 4 -5.38 11.59 4.02
N ASN A 5 -5.56 12.91 4.09
CA ASN A 5 -6.10 13.58 5.27
C ASN A 5 -7.56 13.19 5.56
N LYS A 6 -8.35 12.89 4.51
CA LYS A 6 -9.72 12.40 4.69
C LYS A 6 -9.73 11.02 5.35
N LEU A 7 -8.91 10.09 4.85
CA LEU A 7 -8.85 8.74 5.39
C LEU A 7 -8.27 8.69 6.82
N SER A 8 -7.27 9.53 7.12
CA SER A 8 -6.76 9.66 8.49
C SER A 8 -7.82 10.20 9.46
N ASN A 9 -8.60 11.19 9.03
CA ASN A 9 -9.73 11.69 9.82
C ASN A 9 -10.81 10.62 10.01
N ASP A 10 -11.13 9.85 8.96
CA ASP A 10 -12.09 8.75 9.05
C ASP A 10 -11.64 7.68 10.07
N ILE A 11 -10.34 7.35 10.11
CA ILE A 11 -9.80 6.45 11.14
C ILE A 11 -10.00 7.06 12.53
N ALA A 12 -9.63 8.32 12.73
CA ALA A 12 -9.74 8.97 14.04
C ALA A 12 -11.20 9.04 14.53
N CYS A 13 -12.14 9.38 13.65
CA CYS A 13 -13.57 9.40 13.97
C CYS A 13 -14.09 8.00 14.34
N ASN A 14 -13.74 6.97 13.56
CA ASN A 14 -14.18 5.60 13.83
C ASN A 14 -13.52 5.01 15.10
N LEU A 15 -12.29 5.42 15.42
CA LEU A 15 -11.64 5.04 16.67
C LEU A 15 -12.35 5.65 17.87
N SER A 16 -12.64 6.96 17.84
CA SER A 16 -13.39 7.63 18.90
C SER A 16 -14.79 7.03 19.08
N GLN A 17 -15.44 6.64 17.97
CA GLN A 17 -16.70 5.92 18.02
C GLN A 17 -16.55 4.54 18.69
N LEU A 18 -15.49 3.79 18.40
CA LEU A 18 -15.26 2.48 19.04
C LEU A 18 -14.97 2.60 20.54
N GLU A 19 -14.32 3.68 20.97
CA GLU A 19 -14.03 3.97 22.37
C GLU A 19 -15.30 4.30 23.17
N SER A 20 -16.25 5.00 22.54
CA SER A 20 -17.54 5.37 23.14
C SER A 20 -18.62 4.28 23.01
N ASP A 21 -18.57 3.49 21.93
CA ASP A 21 -19.50 2.40 21.63
C ASP A 21 -18.77 1.18 21.05
N ARG A 22 -18.70 0.10 21.83
CA ARG A 22 -18.06 -1.17 21.41
C ARG A 22 -18.95 -2.06 20.54
N SER A 23 -19.97 -1.50 19.89
CA SER A 23 -20.87 -2.23 18.99
C SER A 23 -20.13 -2.89 17.81
N GLN A 24 -20.75 -3.92 17.24
CA GLN A 24 -20.25 -4.56 16.02
C GLN A 24 -20.17 -3.57 14.85
N THR A 25 -21.06 -2.59 14.78
CA THR A 25 -21.04 -1.54 13.76
C THR A 25 -19.76 -0.71 13.86
N ALA A 26 -19.40 -0.25 15.05
CA ALA A 26 -18.17 0.53 15.28
C ALA A 26 -16.91 -0.28 14.90
N LYS A 27 -16.84 -1.56 15.32
CA LYS A 27 -15.73 -2.47 14.95
C LYS A 27 -15.58 -2.64 13.43
N ARG A 28 -16.69 -2.87 12.72
CA ARG A 28 -16.69 -3.06 11.26
C ARG A 28 -16.27 -1.78 10.54
N ASN A 29 -16.73 -0.63 11.00
CA ASN A 29 -16.38 0.66 10.39
C ASN A 29 -14.89 0.97 10.56
N LEU A 30 -14.33 0.70 11.74
CA LEU A 30 -12.89 0.88 11.95
C LEU A 30 -12.05 -0.05 11.04
N ILE A 31 -12.40 -1.33 10.90
CA ILE A 31 -11.65 -2.21 9.97
C ILE A 31 -11.73 -1.71 8.52
N ARG A 32 -12.89 -1.22 8.08
CA ARG A 32 -13.05 -0.66 6.73
C ARG A 32 -12.20 0.59 6.52
N SER A 33 -12.13 1.49 7.50
CA SER A 33 -11.29 2.69 7.39
C SER A 33 -9.79 2.34 7.41
N LEU A 34 -9.36 1.42 8.26
CA LEU A 34 -7.97 0.93 8.29
C LEU A 34 -7.56 0.31 6.96
N THR A 35 -8.41 -0.55 6.38
CA THR A 35 -8.10 -1.19 5.08
C THR A 35 -8.10 -0.20 3.92
N ALA A 36 -9.04 0.75 3.88
CA ALA A 36 -9.06 1.81 2.86
C ALA A 36 -7.81 2.69 2.92
N TYR A 37 -7.32 2.98 4.14
CA TYR A 37 -6.09 3.75 4.33
C TYR A 37 -4.86 2.99 3.83
N ILE A 38 -4.72 1.71 4.17
CA ILE A 38 -3.62 0.87 3.64
C ILE A 38 -3.66 0.80 2.11
N GLU A 39 -4.84 0.59 1.52
CA GLU A 39 -5.02 0.59 0.07
C GLU A 39 -4.58 1.89 -0.59
N PHE A 40 -4.92 3.02 0.01
CA PHE A 40 -4.51 4.33 -0.46
C PHE A 40 -2.99 4.49 -0.42
N MET A 41 -2.35 4.15 0.69
CA MET A 41 -0.89 4.25 0.85
C MET A 41 -0.15 3.41 -0.20
N LEU A 42 -0.65 2.21 -0.51
CA LEU A 42 -0.09 1.36 -1.58
C LEU A 42 -0.34 1.90 -2.99
N SER A 43 -1.33 2.77 -3.16
CA SER A 43 -1.60 3.44 -4.41
C SER A 43 -0.66 4.62 -4.65
N ASP A 44 -0.18 5.28 -3.60
CA ASP A 44 0.78 6.39 -3.74
C ASP A 44 2.11 5.92 -4.38
N TRP A 45 2.54 4.69 -4.09
CA TRP A 45 3.76 4.11 -4.72
C TRP A 45 3.65 3.91 -6.23
N LYS A 46 2.43 3.75 -6.75
CA LYS A 46 2.21 3.63 -8.20
C LYS A 46 2.65 4.90 -8.93
N GLU A 47 2.52 6.07 -8.31
CA GLU A 47 2.87 7.34 -8.94
C GLU A 47 4.36 7.62 -8.82
N TYR A 48 4.96 7.29 -7.67
CA TYR A 48 6.34 7.64 -7.38
C TYR A 48 7.36 6.81 -8.18
N ILE A 49 7.25 5.48 -8.16
CA ILE A 49 8.29 4.61 -8.72
C ILE A 49 8.50 4.84 -10.23
N PRO A 50 7.46 4.81 -11.09
CA PRO A 50 7.66 4.93 -12.54
C PRO A 50 8.17 6.30 -13.00
N GLN A 51 8.06 7.33 -12.15
CA GLN A 51 8.57 8.67 -12.45
C GLN A 51 10.08 8.79 -12.23
N HIS A 52 10.66 7.93 -11.39
CA HIS A 52 12.05 8.05 -10.93
C HIS A 52 12.97 6.89 -11.38
N SER A 53 12.44 5.85 -12.03
CA SER A 53 13.24 4.68 -12.47
C SER A 53 12.69 3.98 -13.72
N ARG A 54 12.17 4.75 -14.67
CA ARG A 54 11.56 4.17 -15.88
C ARG A 54 12.50 3.26 -16.68
N ASP A 55 13.81 3.50 -16.60
CA ASP A 55 14.82 2.75 -17.35
C ASP A 55 15.31 1.48 -16.62
N ASP A 56 15.11 1.38 -15.29
CA ASP A 56 15.61 0.28 -14.45
C ASP A 56 14.52 -0.74 -14.04
N ILE A 57 13.26 -0.47 -14.42
CA ILE A 57 12.10 -1.28 -14.04
C ILE A 57 11.59 -2.08 -15.23
N SER A 58 11.34 -3.37 -15.00
CA SER A 58 10.82 -4.25 -16.04
C SER A 58 9.40 -3.83 -16.45
N GLU A 59 9.02 -4.09 -17.70
CA GLU A 59 7.66 -3.82 -18.18
C GLU A 59 6.59 -4.55 -17.34
N ILE A 60 6.94 -5.72 -16.80
CA ILE A 60 6.06 -6.51 -15.91
C ILE A 60 5.84 -5.78 -14.60
N ASP A 61 6.90 -5.23 -14.00
CA ASP A 61 6.81 -4.47 -12.74
C ASP A 61 6.01 -3.17 -12.94
N LEU A 62 6.19 -2.49 -14.08
CA LEU A 62 5.37 -1.33 -14.45
C LEU A 62 3.88 -1.69 -14.60
N ALA A 63 3.57 -2.83 -15.22
CA ALA A 63 2.18 -3.30 -15.35
C ALA A 63 1.55 -3.65 -13.98
N ILE A 64 2.34 -4.22 -13.07
CA ILE A 64 1.92 -4.50 -11.68
C ILE A 64 1.62 -3.18 -10.94
N LEU A 65 2.48 -2.17 -11.10
CA LEU A 65 2.29 -0.85 -10.51
C LEU A 65 1.06 -0.15 -11.10
N ASP A 66 0.84 -0.20 -12.41
CA ASP A 66 -0.28 0.49 -13.06
C ASP A 66 -1.64 -0.16 -12.77
N ASP A 67 -1.69 -1.36 -12.17
CA ASP A 67 -2.92 -2.09 -11.85
C ASP A 67 -3.83 -2.30 -13.09
N LYS A 68 -3.26 -2.23 -14.31
CA LYS A 68 -3.98 -2.21 -15.60
C LYS A 68 -3.28 -3.08 -16.63
N ILE A 69 -4.07 -3.77 -17.44
CA ILE A 69 -3.65 -4.46 -18.65
C ILE A 69 -4.44 -3.94 -19.85
N ILE A 70 -3.82 -3.95 -21.02
CA ILE A 70 -4.52 -3.72 -22.28
C ILE A 70 -5.02 -5.08 -22.76
N GLN A 71 -6.33 -5.23 -22.86
CA GLN A 71 -6.96 -6.36 -23.53
C GLN A 71 -7.32 -5.96 -24.96
N ILE A 72 -7.03 -6.84 -25.90
CA ILE A 72 -7.43 -6.70 -27.30
C ILE A 72 -8.57 -7.70 -27.53
N SER A 73 -9.73 -7.24 -28.00
CA SER A 73 -10.85 -8.11 -28.40
C SER A 73 -10.66 -8.68 -29.79
N ASP A 74 -11.49 -9.65 -30.16
CA ASP A 74 -11.40 -10.37 -31.43
C ASP A 74 -11.65 -9.47 -32.67
N ASP A 75 -12.27 -8.31 -32.47
CA ASP A 75 -12.48 -7.25 -33.47
C ASP A 75 -11.33 -6.22 -33.53
N GLY A 76 -10.30 -6.39 -32.70
CA GLY A 76 -9.15 -5.50 -32.62
C GLY A 76 -9.32 -4.28 -31.70
N GLU A 77 -10.44 -4.14 -30.99
CA GLU A 77 -10.59 -3.03 -30.03
C GLU A 77 -9.66 -3.18 -28.82
N LYS A 78 -9.01 -2.08 -28.43
CA LYS A 78 -8.11 -2.02 -27.28
C LYS A 78 -8.86 -1.46 -26.08
N ARG A 79 -9.01 -2.25 -25.02
CA ARG A 79 -9.61 -1.81 -23.75
C ARG A 79 -8.62 -1.92 -22.60
N LYS A 80 -8.56 -0.89 -21.76
CA LYS A 80 -7.83 -0.95 -20.48
C LYS A 80 -8.68 -1.68 -19.46
N VAL A 81 -8.22 -2.82 -18.97
CA VAL A 81 -8.88 -3.63 -17.95
C VAL A 81 -8.08 -3.57 -16.66
N LYS A 82 -8.76 -3.41 -15.53
CA LYS A 82 -8.13 -3.45 -14.21
C LYS A 82 -7.66 -4.88 -13.92
N LEU A 83 -6.41 -5.06 -13.52
CA LEU A 83 -5.89 -6.36 -13.10
C LEU A 83 -6.68 -6.85 -11.88
N ARG A 84 -7.36 -7.99 -12.02
CA ARG A 84 -8.05 -8.65 -10.89
C ARG A 84 -7.07 -9.51 -10.10
N THR A 85 -6.06 -8.88 -9.52
CA THR A 85 -5.12 -9.56 -8.63
C THR A 85 -5.58 -9.41 -7.19
N PRO A 86 -5.60 -10.48 -6.37
CA PRO A 86 -5.86 -10.38 -4.95
C PRO A 86 -4.99 -9.30 -4.30
N ILE A 87 -5.56 -8.51 -3.39
CA ILE A 87 -4.88 -7.36 -2.79
C ILE A 87 -3.53 -7.74 -2.17
N ARG A 88 -3.48 -8.88 -1.49
CA ARG A 88 -2.25 -9.49 -0.96
C ARG A 88 -1.16 -9.62 -2.02
N GLY A 89 -1.48 -10.25 -3.15
CA GLY A 89 -0.52 -10.48 -4.23
C GLY A 89 0.02 -9.16 -4.78
N ARG A 90 -0.85 -8.17 -4.92
CA ARG A 90 -0.45 -6.82 -5.35
C ARG A 90 0.43 -6.13 -4.32
N MET A 91 0.09 -6.21 -3.04
CA MET A 91 0.90 -5.63 -1.96
C MET A 91 2.31 -6.20 -1.94
N ILE A 92 2.43 -7.52 -1.94
CA ILE A 92 3.72 -8.20 -1.95
C ILE A 92 4.54 -7.81 -3.18
N ALA A 93 3.91 -7.78 -4.35
CA ALA A 93 4.61 -7.39 -5.58
C ALA A 93 5.08 -5.93 -5.53
N LYS A 94 4.23 -5.00 -5.11
CA LYS A 94 4.60 -3.58 -4.97
C LYS A 94 5.74 -3.37 -3.97
N LEU A 95 5.73 -4.09 -2.84
CA LEU A 95 6.82 -4.07 -1.85
C LEU A 95 8.14 -4.59 -2.44
N LYS A 96 8.11 -5.71 -3.17
CA LYS A 96 9.31 -6.25 -3.83
C LYS A 96 9.87 -5.29 -4.89
N ILE A 97 9.00 -4.63 -5.63
CA ILE A 97 9.41 -3.60 -6.60
C ILE A 97 10.06 -2.42 -5.88
N MET A 98 9.52 -2.00 -4.72
CA MET A 98 10.15 -0.97 -3.88
C MET A 98 11.52 -1.39 -3.36
N GLU A 99 11.67 -2.61 -2.83
CA GLU A 99 12.94 -3.15 -2.33
C GLU A 99 14.01 -3.16 -3.43
N LYS A 100 13.64 -3.65 -4.62
CA LYS A 100 14.50 -3.66 -5.79
C LYS A 100 14.89 -2.24 -6.19
N PHE A 101 13.93 -1.32 -6.25
CA PHE A 101 14.19 0.08 -6.56
C PHE A 101 15.17 0.70 -5.55
N LEU A 102 15.04 0.41 -4.26
CA LEU A 102 15.94 0.87 -3.21
C LEU A 102 17.31 0.15 -3.19
N GLY A 103 17.50 -0.91 -3.97
CA GLY A 103 18.75 -1.69 -4.01
C GLY A 103 18.95 -2.63 -2.81
N ASP A 104 17.88 -2.98 -2.10
CA ASP A 104 17.92 -3.77 -0.85
C ASP A 104 17.20 -5.13 -1.01
N GLU A 105 17.54 -5.85 -2.08
CA GLU A 105 16.99 -7.18 -2.40
C GLU A 105 17.24 -8.23 -1.29
N THR A 106 18.13 -7.93 -0.35
CA THR A 106 18.55 -8.82 0.75
C THR A 106 17.68 -8.73 2.00
N SER A 107 16.87 -7.70 2.18
CA SER A 107 16.32 -7.40 3.51
C SER A 107 15.28 -8.43 3.99
N GLY A 108 14.43 -9.00 3.11
CA GLY A 108 13.44 -10.03 3.43
C GLY A 108 12.50 -9.74 4.62
N SER A 109 12.66 -8.59 5.29
CA SER A 109 12.06 -8.25 6.59
C SER A 109 10.61 -7.88 6.41
N TYR A 110 10.28 -7.29 5.26
CA TYR A 110 8.94 -6.89 4.88
C TYR A 110 7.98 -8.09 4.79
N HIS A 111 8.47 -9.31 4.54
CA HIS A 111 7.62 -10.51 4.40
C HIS A 111 6.90 -10.93 5.69
N LYS A 112 7.52 -10.76 6.87
CA LYS A 112 6.92 -11.18 8.15
C LYS A 112 5.77 -10.26 8.57
N GLU A 113 5.88 -8.96 8.27
CA GLU A 113 4.85 -8.00 8.67
C GLU A 113 3.66 -7.94 7.71
N ILE A 114 3.83 -8.45 6.48
CA ILE A 114 2.72 -8.65 5.53
C ILE A 114 1.75 -9.74 6.00
N GLU A 115 2.20 -10.74 6.77
CA GLU A 115 1.31 -11.80 7.26
C GLU A 115 0.17 -11.26 8.14
N GLY A 116 0.43 -10.20 8.92
CA GLY A 116 -0.61 -9.53 9.70
C GLY A 116 -1.66 -8.85 8.82
N ILE A 117 -1.23 -8.31 7.68
CA ILE A 117 -2.11 -7.63 6.72
C ILE A 117 -3.05 -8.62 6.04
N ASP A 118 -2.60 -9.86 5.81
CA ASP A 118 -3.49 -10.92 5.30
C ASP A 118 -4.67 -11.17 6.24
N VAL A 119 -4.43 -11.17 7.54
CA VAL A 119 -5.49 -11.35 8.53
C VAL A 119 -6.46 -10.18 8.50
N LEU A 120 -5.96 -8.95 8.42
CA LEU A 120 -6.79 -7.75 8.27
C LEU A 120 -7.69 -7.82 7.03
N PHE A 121 -7.15 -8.19 5.86
CA PHE A 121 -7.94 -8.29 4.64
C PHE A 121 -8.92 -9.46 4.66
N ARG A 122 -8.58 -10.59 5.29
CA ARG A 122 -9.54 -11.69 5.50
C ARG A 122 -10.71 -11.27 6.39
N ILE A 123 -10.43 -10.52 7.45
CA ILE A 123 -11.49 -9.98 8.33
C ILE A 123 -12.31 -8.93 7.58
N ARG A 124 -11.69 -8.09 6.74
CA ARG A 124 -12.41 -7.16 5.86
C ARG A 124 -13.33 -7.91 4.89
N ASP A 125 -12.85 -8.96 4.25
CA ASP A 125 -13.66 -9.75 3.31
C ASP A 125 -14.80 -10.47 4.03
N LYS A 126 -14.56 -10.98 5.25
CA LYS A 126 -15.59 -11.54 6.14
C LYS A 126 -16.75 -10.54 6.39
N ILE A 127 -16.45 -9.24 6.55
CA ILE A 127 -17.46 -8.20 6.83
C ILE A 127 -18.06 -7.54 5.58
N THR A 128 -17.42 -7.61 4.41
CA THR A 128 -17.93 -7.04 3.16
C THR A 128 -18.64 -8.07 2.29
N HIS A 129 -18.25 -9.33 2.37
CA HIS A 129 -18.80 -10.44 1.59
C HIS A 129 -19.13 -11.63 2.51
N PRO A 130 -20.08 -11.45 3.44
CA PRO A 130 -20.38 -12.47 4.43
C PRO A 130 -21.01 -13.71 3.79
N LYS A 131 -20.50 -14.89 4.15
CA LYS A 131 -21.08 -16.17 3.73
C LYS A 131 -22.36 -16.51 4.51
N SER A 132 -22.51 -15.96 5.71
CA SER A 132 -23.73 -16.00 6.53
C SER A 132 -23.73 -14.83 7.53
N VAL A 133 -24.89 -14.54 8.13
CA VAL A 133 -25.08 -13.42 9.08
C VAL A 133 -24.32 -13.63 10.39
N ASP A 134 -24.19 -14.87 10.84
CA ASP A 134 -23.49 -15.23 12.09
C ASP A 134 -21.96 -15.11 11.97
N ILE A 135 -21.44 -15.01 10.74
CA ILE A 135 -20.01 -14.89 10.44
C ILE A 135 -19.57 -13.41 10.40
N ILE A 136 -20.41 -12.42 10.70
CA ILE A 136 -20.03 -11.00 10.58
C ILE A 136 -19.44 -10.43 11.88
N ASP A 137 -19.58 -11.15 13.00
CA ASP A 137 -19.12 -10.64 14.29
C ASP A 137 -17.60 -10.68 14.42
N ILE A 138 -17.08 -9.59 15.00
CA ILE A 138 -15.67 -9.36 15.21
C ILE A 138 -15.39 -9.45 16.71
N SER A 139 -14.57 -10.43 17.07
CA SER A 139 -14.04 -10.59 18.42
C SER A 139 -13.01 -9.50 18.75
N ASP A 140 -12.81 -9.25 20.04
CA ASP A 140 -11.77 -8.30 20.49
C ASP A 140 -10.36 -8.78 20.10
N LYS A 141 -10.16 -10.10 20.02
CA LYS A 141 -8.93 -10.69 19.51
C LYS A 141 -8.68 -10.34 18.04
N GLU A 142 -9.69 -10.50 17.18
CA GLU A 142 -9.60 -10.09 15.77
C GLU A 142 -9.34 -8.59 15.64
N MET A 143 -9.98 -7.77 16.48
CA MET A 143 -9.75 -6.32 16.48
C MET A 143 -8.31 -5.96 16.84
N ASN A 144 -7.76 -6.55 17.90
CA ASN A 144 -6.38 -6.32 18.31
C ASN A 144 -5.39 -6.75 17.22
N VAL A 145 -5.66 -7.85 16.53
CA VAL A 145 -4.83 -8.29 15.39
C VAL A 145 -4.90 -7.29 14.24
N CYS A 146 -6.09 -6.78 13.89
CA CYS A 146 -6.25 -5.76 12.85
C CYS A 146 -5.49 -4.48 13.16
N ILE A 147 -5.60 -3.97 14.39
CA ILE A 147 -4.92 -2.75 14.83
C ILE A 147 -3.40 -2.96 14.84
N SER A 148 -2.93 -4.07 15.43
CA SER A 148 -1.50 -4.38 15.49
C SER A 148 -0.91 -4.51 14.08
N SER A 149 -1.59 -5.23 13.19
CA SER A 149 -1.13 -5.42 11.80
C SER A 149 -1.07 -4.11 11.03
N THR A 150 -2.06 -3.23 11.23
CA THR A 150 -2.05 -1.90 10.61
C THR A 150 -0.90 -1.05 11.14
N SER A 151 -0.69 -1.03 12.46
CA SER A 151 0.42 -0.29 13.09
C SER A 151 1.79 -0.74 12.54
N ARG A 152 1.99 -2.04 12.40
CA ARG A 152 3.24 -2.59 11.86
C ARG A 152 3.42 -2.24 10.38
N PHE A 153 2.37 -2.37 9.57
CA PHE A 153 2.42 -1.92 8.17
C PHE A 153 2.82 -0.45 8.06
N LEU A 154 2.24 0.44 8.87
CA LEU A 154 2.57 1.86 8.83
C LEU A 154 4.01 2.14 9.24
N LYS A 155 4.56 1.38 10.19
CA LYS A 155 5.97 1.46 10.56
C LYS A 155 6.87 1.10 9.38
N GLU A 156 6.60 -0.02 8.72
CA GLU A 156 7.36 -0.45 7.53
C GLU A 156 7.23 0.54 6.37
N TYR A 157 6.02 1.02 6.12
CA TYR A 157 5.77 2.05 5.11
C TYR A 157 6.59 3.32 5.38
N THR A 158 6.67 3.74 6.64
CA THR A 158 7.46 4.91 7.06
C THR A 158 8.95 4.69 6.84
N ILE A 159 9.47 3.50 7.17
CA ILE A 159 10.88 3.13 6.94
C ILE A 159 11.19 3.20 5.44
N ILE A 160 10.32 2.66 4.59
CA ILE A 160 10.47 2.74 3.13
C ILE A 160 10.47 4.21 2.68
N GLY A 161 9.54 5.02 3.19
CA GLY A 161 9.47 6.45 2.90
C GLY A 161 10.74 7.21 3.27
N GLN A 162 11.33 6.92 4.44
CA GLN A 162 12.60 7.52 4.88
C GLN A 162 13.75 7.17 3.94
N ARG A 163 13.86 5.89 3.56
CA ARG A 163 14.89 5.43 2.61
C ARG A 163 14.75 6.08 1.23
N LEU A 164 13.51 6.34 0.78
CA LEU A 164 13.27 7.07 -0.47
C LEU A 164 13.75 8.52 -0.39
N ILE A 165 13.52 9.18 0.75
CA ILE A 165 14.01 10.54 0.98
C ILE A 165 15.54 10.55 0.97
N GLU A 166 16.19 9.65 1.71
CA GLU A 166 17.65 9.52 1.78
C GLU A 166 18.26 9.34 0.38
N ARG A 167 17.71 8.44 -0.43
CA ARG A 167 18.18 8.23 -1.81
C ARG A 167 17.99 9.47 -2.70
N THR A 168 16.86 10.17 -2.55
CA THR A 168 16.61 11.41 -3.31
C THR A 168 17.64 12.48 -2.93
N GLU A 169 18.00 12.59 -1.65
CA GLU A 169 19.03 13.52 -1.17
C GLU A 169 20.42 13.19 -1.73
N GLU A 170 20.77 11.91 -1.83
CA GLU A 170 22.02 11.45 -2.47
C GLU A 170 22.09 11.84 -3.95
N GLU A 171 20.99 11.66 -4.70
CA GLU A 171 20.91 12.05 -6.11
C GLU A 171 21.03 13.57 -6.30
N ILE A 172 20.37 14.36 -5.45
CA ILE A 172 20.49 15.83 -5.45
C ILE A 172 21.94 16.26 -5.21
N GLU A 173 22.61 15.63 -4.25
CA GLU A 173 24.01 15.94 -3.94
C GLU A 173 24.96 15.57 -5.10
N LEU A 174 24.70 14.45 -5.77
CA LEU A 174 25.44 14.08 -6.98
C LEU A 174 25.28 15.13 -8.09
N ILE A 175 24.05 15.58 -8.34
CA ILE A 175 23.76 16.61 -9.36
C ILE A 175 24.49 17.92 -9.02
N LYS A 176 24.47 18.35 -7.76
CA LYS A 176 25.19 19.55 -7.31
C LYS A 176 26.69 19.44 -7.59
N ARG A 177 27.29 18.28 -7.32
CA ARG A 177 28.72 18.03 -7.60
C ARG A 177 29.03 18.10 -9.10
N LEU A 178 28.19 17.48 -9.93
CA LEU A 178 28.34 17.52 -11.39
C LEU A 178 28.25 18.96 -11.93
N MET A 179 27.29 19.75 -11.44
CA MET A 179 27.16 21.16 -11.81
C MET A 179 28.42 21.96 -11.46
N ASN A 180 28.97 21.77 -10.26
CA ASN A 180 30.21 22.44 -9.86
C ASN A 180 31.40 22.06 -10.74
N CYS A 181 31.51 20.79 -11.13
CA CYS A 181 32.57 20.35 -12.05
C CYS A 181 32.43 20.93 -13.47
N MET A 182 31.21 21.18 -13.94
CA MET A 182 30.98 21.78 -15.26
C MET A 182 31.24 23.29 -15.29
N VAL A 183 30.98 24.00 -14.19
CA VAL A 183 31.22 25.47 -14.09
C VAL A 183 32.71 25.80 -13.96
N GLN A 184 33.54 24.86 -13.52
CA GLN A 184 34.99 25.04 -13.37
C GLN A 184 35.80 24.72 -14.65
N LYS A 185 35.15 24.33 -15.75
CA LYS A 185 35.77 24.13 -17.07
C LYS A 185 35.43 25.29 -18.00
#